data_AF-A0A930ZBV0-F1
#
_entry.id   AF-A0A930ZBV0-F1
#
_cell.length_a   1.000
_cell.length_b   1.000
_cell.length_c   1.000
_cell.angle_alpha   90.00
_cell.angle_beta   90.00
_cell.angle_gamma   90.00
#
_symmetry.space_group_name_H-M   'P 1'
#
loop_
_entity.id
_entity.type
_entity.pdbx_description
1 polymer ?
#
loop_
_entity_poly.entity_id
_entity_poly.type
_entity_poly.pdbx_seq_one_letter_code
_entity_poly.pdbx_strand_id
1 'polypeptide(L)'
;MSTLLFALCSDDMRRYFIIGRIIELVILALVIFSAALLYTVLPPDGVLKRYPLVVRARLIIPFGHRWRTEVHPEDVATLERARKGLFICQLTAIGYTVLAIWYFYFLAARLFFMTAIGRC
;
A
#
# COMPACT_ATOMS: atom_id res chain seq x y z
N MET A 1 -7.79 17.96 22.93
CA MET A 1 -7.09 16.68 22.67
C MET A 1 -7.04 15.75 23.88
N SER A 2 -7.73 16.07 24.98
CA SER A 2 -7.60 15.41 26.30
C SER A 2 -8.87 14.69 26.80
N THR A 3 -10.01 14.81 26.11
CA THR A 3 -11.30 14.20 26.53
C THR A 3 -11.53 12.80 25.97
N LEU A 4 -10.95 12.47 24.81
CA LEU A 4 -11.12 11.17 24.14
C LEU A 4 -10.37 10.02 24.82
N LEU A 5 -9.28 10.35 25.54
CA LEU A 5 -8.49 9.39 26.34
C LEU A 5 -9.13 9.07 27.70
N PHE A 6 -10.05 9.91 28.20
CA PHE A 6 -10.67 9.75 29.52
C PHE A 6 -11.94 8.88 29.53
N ALA A 7 -12.45 8.46 28.37
CA ALA A 7 -13.69 7.67 28.24
C ALA A 7 -13.47 6.22 27.76
N LEU A 8 -12.23 5.70 27.80
CA LEU A 8 -11.95 4.27 27.58
C LEU A 8 -12.14 3.53 28.91
N CYS A 9 -13.39 3.32 29.31
CA CYS A 9 -13.74 2.85 30.65
C CYS A 9 -13.62 1.31 30.85
N SER A 10 -13.40 0.54 29.78
CA SER A 10 -13.02 -0.88 29.84
C SER A 10 -11.63 -1.15 29.27
N ASP A 11 -10.92 -2.11 29.88
CA ASP A 11 -9.64 -2.64 29.38
C ASP A 11 -9.73 -3.11 27.92
N ASP A 12 -10.89 -3.61 27.50
CA ASP A 12 -11.12 -4.05 26.12
C ASP A 12 -11.11 -2.89 25.13
N MET A 13 -11.81 -1.77 25.43
CA MET A 13 -11.77 -0.59 24.57
C MET A 13 -10.35 -0.03 24.45
N ARG A 14 -9.59 -0.01 25.56
CA ARG A 14 -8.19 0.43 25.56
C ARG A 14 -7.31 -0.46 24.67
N ARG A 15 -7.48 -1.78 24.73
CA ARG A 15 -6.77 -2.73 23.86
C ARG A 15 -7.07 -2.49 22.39
N TYR A 16 -8.34 -2.36 22.01
CA TYR A 16 -8.72 -2.09 20.62
C TYR A 16 -8.18 -0.76 20.12
N PHE A 17 -8.18 0.29 20.94
CA PHE A 17 -7.62 1.58 20.59
C PHE A 17 -6.10 1.49 20.32
N ILE A 18 -5.35 0.82 21.20
CA ILE A 18 -3.91 0.62 21.03
C ILE A 18 -3.61 -0.21 19.76
N ILE A 19 -4.33 -1.31 19.56
CA ILE A 19 -4.21 -2.14 18.35
C ILE A 19 -4.47 -1.30 17.11
N GLY A 20 -5.49 -0.43 17.14
CA GLY A 20 -5.81 0.46 16.03
C GLY A 20 -4.68 1.43 15.69
N ARG A 21 -4.09 2.05 16.71
CA ARG A 21 -2.93 2.95 16.53
C ARG A 21 -1.71 2.22 15.98
N ILE A 22 -1.46 0.99 16.42
CA ILE A 22 -0.37 0.16 15.87
C ILE A 22 -0.63 -0.13 14.39
N ILE A 23 -1.85 -0.51 14.03
CA ILE A 23 -2.22 -0.79 12.63
C ILE A 23 -2.10 0.46 11.77
N GLU A 24 -2.56 1.63 12.24
CA GLU A 24 -2.38 2.90 11.54
C GLU A 24 -0.90 3.21 11.27
N LEU A 25 -0.03 3.04 12.28
CA LEU A 25 1.41 3.25 12.14
C LEU A 25 2.05 2.27 11.15
N VAL A 26 1.62 1.00 11.16
CA VAL A 26 2.07 -0.02 10.21
C VAL A 26 1.64 0.33 8.79
N ILE A 27 0.38 0.75 8.59
CA ILE A 27 -0.12 1.19 7.26
C ILE A 27 0.72 2.37 6.77
N LEU A 28 0.95 3.39 7.62
CA LEU A 28 1.75 4.55 7.26
C LEU A 28 3.19 4.17 6.88
N ALA A 29 3.83 3.31 7.67
CA ALA A 29 5.18 2.82 7.39
C ALA A 29 5.24 2.05 6.06
N LEU A 30 4.24 1.21 5.77
CA LEU A 30 4.13 0.48 4.50
C LEU A 30 3.94 1.43 3.33
N VAL A 31 3.12 2.48 3.47
CA VAL A 31 2.94 3.50 2.41
C VAL A 31 4.25 4.23 2.12
N ILE A 32 4.98 4.65 3.16
CA ILE A 32 6.30 5.31 3.02
C ILE A 32 7.28 4.35 2.35
N PHE A 33 7.33 3.10 2.78
CA PHE A 33 8.19 2.08 2.19
C PHE A 33 7.86 1.84 0.71
N SER A 34 6.57 1.71 0.35
CA SER A 34 6.15 1.56 -1.04
C SER A 34 6.52 2.77 -1.90
N ALA A 35 6.39 4.00 -1.38
CA ALA A 35 6.80 5.21 -2.09
C ALA A 35 8.32 5.26 -2.32
N ALA A 36 9.11 4.91 -1.29
CA ALA A 36 10.56 4.82 -1.41
C ALA A 36 10.98 3.73 -2.40
N LEU A 37 10.35 2.55 -2.33
CA LEU A 37 10.59 1.48 -3.29
C LEU A 37 10.30 1.98 -4.70
N LEU A 38 9.12 2.57 -4.94
CA LEU A 38 8.72 3.08 -6.24
C LEU A 38 9.74 4.07 -6.82
N TYR A 39 10.25 5.00 -6.01
CA TYR A 39 11.29 5.94 -6.42
C TYR A 39 12.56 5.24 -6.92
N THR A 40 12.95 4.13 -6.28
CA THR A 40 14.15 3.37 -6.66
C THR A 40 13.96 2.44 -7.87
N VAL A 41 12.74 1.98 -8.14
CA VAL A 41 12.49 1.03 -9.25
C VAL A 41 11.95 1.66 -10.53
N LEU A 42 11.55 2.92 -10.49
CA LEU A 42 11.10 3.63 -11.69
C LEU A 42 12.25 3.67 -12.72
N PRO A 43 12.00 3.25 -13.98
CA PRO A 43 12.98 3.40 -15.04
C PRO A 43 13.34 4.88 -15.21
N PRO A 44 14.57 5.21 -15.64
CA PRO A 44 14.93 6.58 -15.98
C PRO A 44 13.94 7.15 -17.00
N ASP A 45 13.54 8.42 -16.82
CA ASP A 45 12.58 9.10 -17.71
C ASP A 45 12.97 9.00 -19.18
N GLY A 46 14.27 8.99 -19.48
CA GLY A 46 14.81 8.85 -20.84
C GLY A 46 14.50 7.51 -21.51
N VAL A 47 14.32 6.43 -20.74
CA VAL A 47 13.96 5.10 -21.28
C VAL A 47 12.46 5.02 -21.52
N LEU A 48 11.65 5.44 -20.54
CA LEU A 48 10.19 5.44 -20.66
C LEU A 48 9.70 6.33 -21.80
N LYS A 49 10.32 7.51 -21.99
CA LYS A 49 9.91 8.47 -23.03
C LYS A 49 10.05 7.94 -24.46
N ARG A 50 10.93 6.95 -24.72
CA ARG A 50 11.11 6.35 -26.05
C ARG A 50 9.92 5.52 -26.52
N TYR A 51 9.13 4.99 -25.59
CA TYR A 51 8.06 4.05 -25.90
C TYR A 51 6.68 4.73 -25.88
N PRO A 52 5.75 4.34 -26.77
CA PRO A 52 4.38 4.84 -26.76
C PRO A 52 3.64 4.38 -25.50
N LEU A 53 2.59 5.12 -25.10
CA LEU A 53 1.79 4.85 -23.89
C LEU A 53 1.28 3.41 -23.80
N VAL A 54 0.89 2.81 -24.93
CA VAL A 54 0.40 1.42 -24.99
C VAL A 54 1.47 0.42 -24.53
N VAL A 55 2.72 0.61 -24.94
CA VAL A 55 3.85 -0.24 -24.53
C VAL A 55 4.17 -0.01 -23.05
N ARG A 56 4.14 1.25 -22.59
CA ARG A 56 4.30 1.58 -21.16
C ARG A 56 3.24 0.90 -20.28
N ALA A 57 1.98 0.90 -20.71
CA ALA A 57 0.91 0.24 -19.98
C ALA A 57 1.14 -1.28 -19.87
N ARG A 58 1.66 -1.92 -20.92
CA ARG A 58 1.99 -3.36 -20.91
C ARG A 58 3.17 -3.70 -20.00
N LEU A 59 4.05 -2.75 -19.71
CA LEU A 59 5.09 -2.93 -18.70
C LEU A 59 4.51 -3.03 -17.29
N ILE A 60 3.37 -2.41 -17.02
CA ILE A 60 2.72 -2.43 -15.69
C ILE A 60 2.02 -3.78 -15.42
N ILE A 61 1.62 -4.49 -16.47
CA ILE A 61 0.90 -5.76 -16.35
C ILE A 61 1.84 -6.84 -15.82
N PRO A 62 1.61 -7.37 -14.60
CA PRO A 62 2.42 -8.46 -14.07
C PRO A 62 2.22 -9.71 -14.95
N PHE A 63 3.29 -10.46 -15.20
CA PHE A 63 3.31 -11.69 -16.01
C PHE A 63 3.09 -11.59 -17.54
N GLY A 64 2.79 -10.41 -18.11
CA GLY A 64 2.77 -10.28 -19.57
C GLY A 64 4.18 -10.47 -20.18
N HIS A 65 4.32 -11.25 -21.26
CA HIS A 65 5.60 -11.41 -21.97
C HIS A 65 5.70 -10.61 -23.28
N ARG A 66 4.56 -10.13 -23.82
CA ARG A 66 4.48 -9.38 -25.08
C ARG A 66 5.29 -8.07 -25.11
N TRP A 67 5.54 -7.46 -23.96
CA TRP A 67 6.34 -6.23 -23.91
C TRP A 67 7.79 -6.45 -24.38
N ARG A 68 8.34 -7.67 -24.20
CA ARG A 68 9.75 -7.97 -24.51
C ARG A 68 10.05 -7.91 -26.01
N THR A 69 9.04 -8.12 -26.85
CA THR A 69 9.16 -8.02 -28.32
C THR A 69 8.93 -6.60 -28.84
N GLU A 70 8.46 -5.68 -28.00
CA GLU A 70 8.09 -4.30 -28.38
C GLU A 70 9.10 -3.26 -27.86
N VAL A 71 10.13 -3.71 -27.15
CA VAL A 71 11.18 -2.86 -26.57
C VAL A 71 12.53 -3.20 -27.18
N HIS A 72 13.41 -2.20 -27.26
CA HIS A 72 14.78 -2.43 -27.71
C HIS A 72 15.50 -3.39 -26.76
N PRO A 73 16.33 -4.33 -27.29
CA PRO A 73 17.03 -5.32 -26.49
C PRO A 73 17.95 -4.70 -25.43
N GLU A 74 18.49 -3.51 -25.68
CA GLU A 74 19.30 -2.73 -24.73
C GLU A 74 18.51 -2.29 -23.48
N ASP A 75 17.22 -2.01 -23.62
CA ASP A 75 16.36 -1.53 -22.53
C ASP A 75 15.72 -2.68 -21.74
N VAL A 76 15.77 -3.93 -22.24
CA VAL A 76 15.10 -5.10 -21.64
C VAL A 76 15.54 -5.32 -20.19
N ALA A 77 16.84 -5.30 -19.91
CA ALA A 77 17.36 -5.56 -18.56
C ALA A 77 16.89 -4.50 -17.54
N THR A 78 16.87 -3.23 -17.95
CA THR A 78 16.41 -2.10 -17.14
C THR A 78 14.91 -2.20 -16.87
N LEU A 79 14.12 -2.48 -17.90
CA LEU A 79 12.67 -2.61 -17.81
C LEU A 79 12.25 -3.86 -17.03
N GLU A 80 13.01 -4.96 -17.10
CA GLU A 80 12.76 -6.16 -16.32
C GLU A 80 12.97 -5.91 -14.82
N ARG A 81 14.05 -5.20 -14.44
CA ARG A 81 14.29 -4.80 -13.05
C ARG A 81 13.19 -3.89 -12.53
N ALA A 82 12.80 -2.89 -13.32
CA ALA A 82 11.70 -2.00 -12.98
C ALA A 82 10.38 -2.76 -12.79
N ARG A 83 10.06 -3.73 -13.67
CA ARG A 83 8.88 -4.59 -13.53
C ARG A 83 8.88 -5.40 -12.25
N LYS A 84 10.01 -6.00 -11.87
CA LYS A 84 10.10 -6.79 -10.63
C LYS A 84 9.80 -5.92 -9.40
N GLY A 85 10.35 -4.71 -9.32
CA GLY A 85 10.03 -3.84 -8.19
C GLY A 85 8.65 -3.19 -8.28
N LEU A 86 8.12 -2.89 -9.48
CA LEU A 86 6.72 -2.50 -9.64
C LEU A 86 5.75 -3.58 -9.13
N PHE A 87 6.07 -4.85 -9.37
CA PHE A 87 5.29 -5.97 -8.84
C PHE A 87 5.35 -6.04 -7.31
N ILE A 88 6.53 -5.84 -6.70
CA ILE A 88 6.67 -5.78 -5.24
C ILE A 88 5.89 -4.57 -4.66
N CYS A 89 5.95 -3.41 -5.33
CA CYS A 89 5.11 -2.25 -4.99
C CYS A 89 3.62 -2.58 -5.05
N GLN A 90 3.16 -3.29 -6.07
CA GLN A 90 1.76 -3.71 -6.20
C GLN A 90 1.36 -4.68 -5.08
N LEU A 91 2.20 -5.65 -4.74
CA LEU A 91 1.94 -6.59 -3.64
C LEU A 91 1.86 -5.88 -2.28
N THR A 92 2.78 -4.97 -2.01
CA THR A 92 2.74 -4.14 -0.78
C THR A 92 1.50 -3.26 -0.75
N ALA A 93 1.09 -2.71 -1.91
CA ALA A 93 -0.13 -1.94 -2.05
C ALA A 93 -1.41 -2.73 -1.74
N ILE A 94 -1.52 -3.93 -2.28
CA ILE A 94 -2.62 -4.84 -1.95
C ILE A 94 -2.60 -5.16 -0.46
N GLY A 95 -1.43 -5.46 0.10
CA GLY A 95 -1.25 -5.79 1.52
C GLY A 95 -1.77 -4.71 2.46
N TYR A 96 -1.34 -3.46 2.29
CA TYR A 96 -1.84 -2.38 3.15
C TYR A 96 -3.30 -2.02 2.87
N THR A 97 -3.81 -2.22 1.65
CA THR A 97 -5.23 -1.99 1.33
C THR A 97 -6.13 -2.97 2.09
N VAL A 98 -5.75 -4.25 2.11
CA VAL A 98 -6.45 -5.28 2.90
C VAL A 98 -6.39 -4.94 4.40
N LEU A 99 -5.23 -4.50 4.90
CA LEU A 99 -5.06 -4.11 6.29
C LEU A 99 -5.92 -2.87 6.64
N ALA A 100 -6.01 -1.89 5.74
CA ALA A 100 -6.87 -0.72 5.91
C ALA A 100 -8.36 -1.09 5.92
N ILE A 101 -8.80 -1.96 5.00
CA ILE A 101 -10.17 -2.48 5.01
C ILE A 101 -10.47 -3.16 6.36
N TRP A 102 -9.55 -4.03 6.83
CA TRP A 102 -9.73 -4.70 8.11
C TRP A 102 -9.84 -3.72 9.27
N TYR A 103 -9.00 -2.69 9.29
CA TYR A 103 -9.04 -1.62 10.29
C TYR A 103 -10.38 -0.85 10.29
N PHE A 104 -10.80 -0.32 9.14
CA PHE A 104 -12.00 0.51 9.05
C PHE A 104 -13.29 -0.28 9.29
N TYR A 105 -13.41 -1.49 8.73
CA TYR A 105 -14.65 -2.26 8.78
C TYR A 105 -14.83 -3.06 10.06
N PHE A 106 -13.75 -3.54 10.69
CA PHE A 106 -13.87 -4.37 11.89
C PHE A 106 -13.50 -3.60 13.15
N LEU A 107 -12.33 -2.96 13.18
CA LEU A 107 -11.80 -2.38 14.41
C LEU A 107 -12.47 -1.04 14.74
N ALA A 108 -12.50 -0.12 13.78
CA ALA A 108 -13.07 1.21 13.95
C ALA A 108 -14.60 1.15 14.15
N ALA A 109 -15.29 0.31 13.38
CA ALA A 109 -16.72 0.09 13.55
C ALA A 109 -17.05 -0.48 14.95
N ARG A 110 -16.27 -1.46 15.44
CA ARG A 110 -16.49 -2.06 16.76
C ARG A 110 -16.22 -1.09 17.91
N LEU A 111 -15.17 -0.26 17.81
CA LEU A 111 -14.92 0.84 18.74
C LEU A 111 -16.08 1.86 18.73
N PHE A 112 -16.60 2.21 17.55
CA PHE A 112 -17.76 3.09 17.42
C PHE A 112 -19.02 2.51 18.07
N PHE A 113 -19.34 1.23 17.84
CA PHE A 113 -20.48 0.59 18.48
C PHE A 113 -20.33 0.46 20.00
N MET A 114 -19.14 0.10 20.50
CA MET A 114 -18.88 0.02 21.94
C MET A 114 -19.05 1.37 22.64
N THR A 115 -18.54 2.44 22.02
CA THR A 115 -18.70 3.82 22.52
C THR A 115 -20.14 4.32 22.41
N ALA A 116 -20.86 4.01 21.32
CA ALA A 116 -22.24 4.43 21.11
C ALA A 116 -23.25 3.74 22.07
N ILE A 117 -23.01 2.48 22.44
CA ILE A 117 -23.88 1.73 23.38
C ILE A 117 -23.55 2.11 24.84
N GLY A 118 -22.52 2.92 25.10
CA GLY A 118 -22.09 3.25 26.45
C GLY A 118 -21.60 2.02 27.23
N ARG A 119 -21.10 1.00 26.52
CA ARG A 119 -20.42 -0.15 27.15
C ARG A 119 -19.04 0.30 27.61
N CYS A 120 -19.06 1.04 28.70
CA CYS A 120 -17.96 1.19 29.63
C CYS A 120 -17.70 -0.15 30.31
#